data_AF-A0A0C1ZM46-F1
#
_entry.id   AF-A0A0C1ZM46-F1
#
_cell.length_a   1.000
_cell.length_b   1.000
_cell.length_c   1.000
_cell.angle_alpha   90.00
_cell.angle_beta   90.00
_cell.angle_gamma   90.00
#
_symmetry.space_group_name_H-M   'P 1'
#
loop_
_entity.id
_entity.type
_entity.pdbx_description
1 polymer ?
#
loop_
_entity_poly.entity_id
_entity_poly.type
_entity_poly.pdbx_seq_one_letter_code
_entity_poly.pdbx_strand_id
1 'polypeptide(L)'
;MSNKITKRPKQLEEFEFYSELPAIPVAVDKSSLHDFLQFDLYDLDGIQPLESFHFEKKGDVVEVQPSERLIDIYEQKNIRFQMVNIVANLYGFKEVDGVLYGKPYSICLQPMSKRGKVTKVEAGFFRNFRLDKLDGDDSYLGFNPFKLGYDMYGKYSTFISMGKIDEYADMVGFTLGTYALAENWNFDDICLVELKDCNEFLKKKYRKYRIRRYFNKFDNINPRKIWGCDSPIELFLLQAFDSIGLEPEIQTGIFEDGSTYPSLHHMLSSNKRECEVRQITDADFYFREQKLAVFCDSNSYHSSPKKRAKDKKIDEQLEALGIRSIRLRGGDINEDPIGCAKKVAENL
;
A
#
# COMPACT_ATOMS: atom_id res chain seq x y z
N MET A 1 10.36 -20.62 8.36
CA MET A 1 9.42 -20.86 7.25
C MET A 1 9.82 -19.93 6.11
N SER A 2 9.74 -20.37 4.85
CA SER A 2 10.11 -19.55 3.70
C SER A 2 9.17 -18.34 3.55
N ASN A 3 9.76 -17.15 3.40
CA ASN A 3 9.06 -15.90 3.11
C ASN A 3 8.54 -15.85 1.66
N LYS A 4 8.82 -16.84 0.81
CA LYS A 4 8.42 -16.79 -0.61
C LYS A 4 6.91 -16.87 -0.82
N ILE A 5 6.45 -16.20 -1.87
CA ILE A 5 5.14 -16.45 -2.48
C ILE A 5 5.17 -17.84 -3.10
N THR A 6 4.16 -18.65 -2.79
CA THR A 6 4.05 -20.04 -3.24
C THR A 6 2.93 -20.18 -4.26
N LYS A 7 2.98 -21.24 -5.08
CA LYS A 7 1.96 -21.55 -6.12
C LYS A 7 1.87 -20.47 -7.21
N ARG A 8 3.02 -19.91 -7.60
CA ARG A 8 3.09 -19.03 -8.77
C ARG A 8 2.62 -19.80 -10.01
N PRO A 9 1.68 -19.25 -10.80
CA PRO A 9 1.30 -19.83 -12.08
C PRO A 9 2.47 -19.79 -13.05
N LYS A 10 2.67 -20.89 -13.79
CA LYS A 10 3.75 -21.00 -14.79
C LYS A 10 3.66 -19.94 -15.88
N GLN A 11 2.45 -19.55 -16.26
CA GLN A 11 2.21 -18.52 -17.28
C GLN A 11 2.89 -17.18 -16.94
N LEU A 12 3.01 -16.86 -15.64
CA LEU A 12 3.65 -15.60 -15.23
C LEU A 12 5.17 -15.67 -15.40
N GLU A 13 5.78 -16.86 -15.39
CA GLU A 13 7.23 -17.03 -15.64
C GLU A 13 7.64 -16.62 -17.05
N GLU A 14 6.68 -16.50 -17.97
CA GLU A 14 6.90 -16.03 -19.34
C GLU A 14 6.92 -14.50 -19.44
N PHE A 15 6.53 -13.78 -18.37
CA PHE A 15 6.53 -12.32 -18.38
C PHE A 15 7.95 -11.77 -18.28
N GLU A 16 8.21 -10.74 -19.07
CA GLU A 16 9.49 -10.06 -19.08
C GLU A 16 9.84 -9.54 -17.69
N PHE A 17 11.10 -9.76 -17.29
CA PHE A 17 11.66 -9.37 -15.99
C PHE A 17 11.01 -10.02 -14.76
N TYR A 18 10.08 -10.97 -14.92
CA TYR A 18 9.32 -11.47 -13.78
C TYR A 18 10.15 -12.33 -12.82
N SER A 19 11.00 -13.21 -13.34
CA SER A 19 11.87 -14.11 -12.54
C SER A 19 13.29 -13.58 -12.35
N GLU A 20 13.68 -12.56 -13.12
CA GLU A 20 15.01 -11.96 -13.09
C GLU A 20 14.90 -10.47 -13.37
N LEU A 21 15.42 -9.63 -12.47
CA LEU A 21 15.48 -8.18 -12.71
C LEU A 21 16.81 -7.80 -13.38
N PRO A 22 16.78 -6.97 -14.43
CA PRO A 22 17.97 -6.48 -15.10
C PRO A 22 18.78 -5.54 -14.20
N ALA A 23 20.07 -5.37 -14.52
CA ALA A 23 20.98 -4.51 -13.77
C ALA A 23 20.83 -3.02 -14.14
N ILE A 24 19.61 -2.50 -14.08
CA ILE A 24 19.26 -1.11 -14.40
C ILE A 24 18.43 -0.48 -13.28
N PRO A 25 18.38 0.85 -13.15
CA PRO A 25 17.56 1.53 -12.15
C PRO A 25 16.07 1.20 -12.30
N VAL A 26 15.36 1.18 -11.18
CA VAL A 26 13.90 1.00 -11.13
C VAL A 26 13.23 2.28 -10.67
N ALA A 27 12.13 2.65 -11.33
CA ALA A 27 11.23 3.70 -10.93
C ALA A 27 9.82 3.14 -10.68
N VAL A 28 9.09 3.82 -9.80
CA VAL A 28 7.70 3.47 -9.53
C VAL A 28 6.80 4.24 -10.48
N ASP A 29 6.04 3.51 -11.28
CA ASP A 29 4.94 4.08 -12.06
C ASP A 29 3.79 4.41 -11.10
N LYS A 30 3.66 5.70 -10.76
CA LYS A 30 2.61 6.18 -9.87
C LYS A 30 1.26 6.34 -10.57
N SER A 31 1.19 6.20 -11.90
CA SER A 31 -0.07 6.38 -12.64
C SER A 31 -1.15 5.38 -12.24
N SER A 32 -0.75 4.19 -11.75
CA SER A 32 -1.69 3.19 -11.23
C SER A 32 -2.12 3.43 -9.78
N LEU A 33 -1.53 4.41 -9.09
CA LEU A 33 -1.93 4.81 -7.75
C LEU A 33 -2.93 5.96 -7.83
N HIS A 34 -4.06 5.80 -7.15
CA HIS A 34 -4.99 6.90 -6.97
C HIS A 34 -4.29 8.10 -6.30
N ASP A 35 -4.53 9.32 -6.82
CA ASP A 35 -3.86 10.58 -6.41
C ASP A 35 -3.76 10.76 -4.90
N PHE A 36 -4.83 10.40 -4.19
CA PHE A 36 -4.80 10.51 -2.74
C PHE A 36 -3.74 9.62 -2.08
N LEU A 37 -3.61 8.36 -2.48
CA LEU A 37 -2.60 7.50 -1.88
C LEU A 37 -1.21 8.10 -2.13
N GLN A 38 -0.99 8.70 -3.29
CA GLN A 38 0.25 9.44 -3.55
C GLN A 38 0.43 10.62 -2.58
N PHE A 39 -0.62 11.41 -2.33
CA PHE A 39 -0.60 12.50 -1.36
C PHE A 39 -0.35 12.03 0.09
N ASP A 40 -1.04 10.97 0.53
CA ASP A 40 -0.90 10.42 1.89
C ASP A 40 0.50 9.87 2.13
N LEU A 41 1.10 9.25 1.11
CA LEU A 41 2.49 8.76 1.17
C LEU A 41 3.49 9.91 1.13
N TYR A 42 3.20 10.97 0.38
CA TYR A 42 4.03 12.17 0.34
C TYR A 42 4.07 12.87 1.70
N ASP A 43 2.93 12.93 2.40
CA ASP A 43 2.79 13.52 3.74
C ASP A 43 3.33 12.62 4.88
N LEU A 44 4.07 11.56 4.55
CA LEU A 44 4.79 10.70 5.50
C LEU A 44 6.30 10.91 5.36
N ASP A 45 6.73 12.09 5.77
CA ASP A 45 8.12 12.50 5.82
C ASP A 45 8.50 13.01 7.22
N GLY A 46 9.78 13.31 7.41
CA GLY A 46 10.29 13.95 8.61
C GLY A 46 9.91 13.25 9.91
N ILE A 47 9.51 14.02 10.92
CA ILE A 47 9.00 13.49 12.19
C ILE A 47 7.47 13.38 12.12
N GLN A 48 6.96 12.21 12.51
CA GLN A 48 5.54 11.90 12.56
C GLN A 48 5.15 11.26 13.91
N PRO A 49 3.90 11.44 14.38
CA PRO A 49 2.92 12.40 13.86
C PRO A 49 3.29 13.85 14.21
N LEU A 50 2.80 14.80 13.42
CA LEU A 50 2.82 16.21 13.77
C LEU A 50 1.76 16.49 14.85
N GLU A 51 2.17 17.19 15.91
CA GLU A 51 1.33 17.67 17.02
C GLU A 51 1.21 19.20 16.98
N SER A 52 0.21 19.80 17.62
CA SER A 52 -0.05 21.25 17.47
C SER A 52 1.12 22.15 17.86
N PHE A 53 1.97 21.71 18.80
CA PHE A 53 3.16 22.46 19.21
C PHE A 53 4.21 22.64 18.10
N HIS A 54 4.13 21.86 17.01
CA HIS A 54 4.94 22.08 15.80
C HIS A 54 4.57 23.39 15.08
N PHE A 55 3.37 23.93 15.32
CA PHE A 55 2.78 25.07 14.63
C PHE A 55 2.54 26.29 15.55
N GLU A 56 2.91 26.20 16.83
CA GLU A 56 2.57 27.20 17.87
C GLU A 56 3.11 28.62 17.64
N LYS A 57 4.00 28.83 16.65
CA LYS A 57 4.41 30.16 16.22
C LYS A 57 4.04 30.39 14.75
N LYS A 58 3.26 31.46 14.50
CA LYS A 58 2.98 31.96 13.15
C LYS A 58 4.30 32.15 12.39
N GLY A 59 4.49 31.38 11.32
CA GLY A 59 5.63 31.51 10.40
C GLY A 59 6.65 30.37 10.43
N ASP A 60 6.54 29.42 11.37
CA ASP A 60 7.42 28.25 11.36
C ASP A 60 6.95 27.27 10.27
N VAL A 61 7.84 26.97 9.32
CA VAL A 61 7.65 25.93 8.30
C VAL A 61 8.00 24.60 8.94
N VAL A 62 7.11 23.61 8.83
CA VAL A 62 7.45 22.23 9.19
C VAL A 62 8.36 21.68 8.11
N GLU A 63 9.62 21.47 8.44
CA GLU A 63 10.62 20.92 7.55
C GLU A 63 10.78 19.41 7.79
N VAL A 64 11.22 18.68 6.75
CA VAL A 64 11.57 17.26 6.84
C VAL A 64 12.62 17.02 7.93
N GLN A 65 13.60 17.91 8.01
CA GLN A 65 14.61 17.87 9.06
C GLN A 65 14.11 18.64 10.28
N PRO A 66 14.05 18.02 11.48
CA PRO A 66 13.66 18.74 12.68
C PRO A 66 14.68 19.83 13.04
N SER A 67 14.18 20.98 13.49
CA SER A 67 15.01 22.05 14.04
C SER A 67 15.63 21.65 15.39
N GLU A 68 16.76 22.26 15.77
CA GLU A 68 17.39 22.04 17.09
C GLU A 68 16.42 22.23 18.24
N ARG A 69 15.56 23.25 18.16
CA ARG A 69 14.53 23.50 19.17
C ARG A 69 13.53 22.36 19.28
N LEU A 70 13.11 21.78 18.15
CA LEU A 70 12.19 20.65 18.15
C LEU A 70 12.87 19.40 18.74
N ILE A 71 14.14 19.18 18.41
CA ILE A 71 14.97 18.12 19.01
C ILE A 71 15.04 18.29 20.53
N ASP A 72 15.35 19.50 21.04
CA ASP A 72 15.42 19.79 22.47
C ASP A 72 14.09 19.49 23.19
N ILE A 73 12.95 19.85 22.59
CA ILE A 73 11.61 19.54 23.14
C ILE A 73 11.42 18.03 23.26
N TYR A 74 11.82 17.26 22.24
CA TYR A 74 11.70 15.81 22.28
C TYR A 74 12.64 15.15 23.30
N GLU A 75 13.86 15.68 23.48
CA GLU A 75 14.78 15.24 24.52
C GLU A 75 14.23 15.50 25.93
N GLN A 76 13.69 16.70 26.17
CA GLN A 76 13.06 17.04 27.45
C GLN A 76 11.87 16.14 27.77
N LYS A 77 11.09 15.76 26.74
CA LYS A 77 9.97 14.82 26.85
C LYS A 77 10.41 13.35 26.87
N ASN A 78 11.70 13.05 26.71
CA ASN A 78 12.26 11.70 26.59
C ASN A 78 11.55 10.84 25.53
N ILE A 79 11.24 11.47 24.38
CA ILE A 79 10.59 10.80 23.25
C ILE A 79 11.66 10.15 22.36
N ARG A 80 11.42 8.88 22.03
CA ARG A 80 12.23 8.12 21.07
C ARG A 80 11.49 7.94 19.76
N PHE A 81 12.23 7.58 18.73
CA PHE A 81 11.73 7.45 17.38
C PHE A 81 12.05 6.09 16.78
N GLN A 82 11.17 5.59 15.92
CA GLN A 82 11.38 4.44 15.07
C GLN A 82 11.49 4.92 13.63
N MET A 83 12.57 4.60 12.94
CA MET A 83 12.68 4.88 11.51
C MET A 83 11.78 3.89 10.75
N VAL A 84 10.91 4.38 9.88
CA VAL A 84 9.92 3.58 9.15
C VAL A 84 10.06 3.84 7.66
N ASN A 85 10.34 2.80 6.90
CA ASN A 85 10.40 2.83 5.45
C ASN A 85 9.00 2.58 4.87
N ILE A 86 8.64 3.37 3.87
CA ILE A 86 7.48 3.16 3.02
C ILE A 86 7.95 2.28 1.87
N VAL A 87 7.51 1.03 1.81
CA VAL A 87 8.00 0.03 0.87
C VAL A 87 6.90 -0.33 -0.13
N ALA A 88 7.20 -0.23 -1.42
CA ALA A 88 6.32 -0.66 -2.49
C ALA A 88 6.86 -1.92 -3.17
N ASN A 89 6.00 -2.92 -3.35
CA ASN A 89 6.26 -4.04 -4.25
C ASN A 89 5.59 -3.75 -5.59
N LEU A 90 6.28 -4.08 -6.69
CA LEU A 90 5.89 -3.68 -8.04
C LEU A 90 5.60 -4.89 -8.94
N TYR A 91 4.88 -4.65 -10.03
CA TYR A 91 4.55 -5.60 -11.10
C TYR A 91 4.50 -4.88 -12.45
N GLY A 92 4.31 -5.63 -13.55
CA GLY A 92 4.05 -5.05 -14.88
C GLY A 92 5.20 -4.18 -15.40
N PHE A 93 6.44 -4.64 -15.21
CA PHE A 93 7.63 -3.84 -15.50
C PHE A 93 7.79 -3.55 -16.99
N LYS A 94 8.14 -2.30 -17.31
CA LYS A 94 8.44 -1.85 -18.67
C LYS A 94 9.71 -1.01 -18.67
N GLU A 95 10.62 -1.28 -19.60
CA GLU A 95 11.82 -0.45 -19.78
C GLU A 95 11.48 0.78 -20.63
N VAL A 96 11.86 1.95 -20.13
CA VAL A 96 11.78 3.23 -20.85
C VAL A 96 13.07 3.99 -20.59
N ASP A 97 13.81 4.29 -21.67
CA ASP A 97 15.07 5.05 -21.62
C ASP A 97 16.10 4.53 -20.60
N GLY A 98 16.23 3.20 -20.47
CA GLY A 98 17.19 2.55 -19.57
C GLY A 98 16.78 2.56 -18.09
N VAL A 99 15.52 2.89 -17.78
CA VAL A 99 14.92 2.79 -16.45
C VAL A 99 13.74 1.82 -16.52
N LEU A 100 13.66 0.92 -15.55
CA LEU A 100 12.57 -0.04 -15.45
C LEU A 100 11.43 0.54 -14.60
N TYR A 101 10.26 0.74 -15.21
CA TYR A 101 9.08 1.27 -14.51
C TYR A 101 8.17 0.13 -14.09
N GLY A 102 7.91 0.00 -12.80
CA GLY A 102 6.99 -0.97 -12.24
C GLY A 102 5.78 -0.31 -11.59
N LYS A 103 4.59 -0.90 -11.79
CA LYS A 103 3.34 -0.48 -11.14
C LYS A 103 3.27 -1.07 -9.74
N PRO A 104 2.91 -0.32 -8.69
CA PRO A 104 2.76 -0.87 -7.35
C PRO A 104 1.53 -1.78 -7.22
N TYR A 105 1.71 -2.96 -6.62
CA TYR A 105 0.59 -3.82 -6.20
C TYR A 105 0.45 -3.90 -4.67
N SER A 106 1.44 -3.45 -3.92
CA SER A 106 1.39 -3.40 -2.46
C SER A 106 2.25 -2.27 -1.92
N ILE A 107 1.76 -1.62 -0.86
CA ILE A 107 2.52 -0.64 -0.09
C ILE A 107 2.44 -0.97 1.39
N CYS A 108 3.61 -1.03 2.03
CA CYS A 108 3.80 -1.42 3.42
C CYS A 108 4.64 -0.40 4.19
N LEU A 109 4.34 -0.25 5.47
CA LEU A 109 5.19 0.46 6.43
C LEU A 109 6.11 -0.55 7.12
N GLN A 110 7.42 -0.49 6.86
CA GLN A 110 8.43 -1.39 7.40
C GLN A 110 9.29 -0.67 8.44
N PRO A 111 9.26 -1.08 9.73
CA PRO A 111 10.16 -0.49 10.71
C PRO A 111 11.60 -0.94 10.42
N MET A 112 12.55 -0.02 10.52
CA MET A 112 13.96 -0.35 10.53
C MET A 112 14.27 -1.26 11.72
N SER A 113 15.10 -2.26 11.49
CA SER A 113 15.41 -3.27 12.50
C SER A 113 16.89 -3.60 12.55
N LYS A 114 17.34 -4.02 13.73
CA LYS A 114 18.70 -4.53 13.96
C LYS A 114 18.59 -5.77 14.83
N ARG A 115 19.18 -6.87 14.37
CA ARG A 115 19.15 -8.18 15.08
C ARG A 115 17.72 -8.61 15.46
N GLY A 116 16.78 -8.46 14.51
CA GLY A 116 15.39 -8.91 14.66
C GLY A 116 14.54 -8.05 15.62
N LYS A 117 15.00 -6.86 15.99
CA LYS A 117 14.25 -5.93 16.85
C LYS A 117 14.11 -4.58 16.17
N VAL A 118 12.95 -3.94 16.35
CA VAL A 118 12.71 -2.56 15.91
C VAL A 118 13.77 -1.66 16.53
N THR A 119 14.45 -0.90 15.68
CA THR A 119 15.48 0.05 16.12
C THR A 119 14.80 1.32 16.61
N LYS A 120 15.27 1.82 17.74
CA LYS A 120 14.79 3.04 18.37
C LYS A 120 15.96 4.00 18.49
N VAL A 121 15.75 5.26 18.13
CA VAL A 121 16.73 6.33 18.25
C VAL A 121 16.21 7.40 19.19
N GLU A 122 17.12 8.04 19.92
CA GLU A 122 16.81 9.21 20.73
C GLU A 122 16.72 10.45 19.84
N ALA A 123 16.02 11.49 20.29
CA ALA A 123 15.85 12.72 19.52
C ALA A 123 17.17 13.33 19.04
N GLY A 124 18.22 13.33 19.87
CA GLY A 124 19.55 13.84 19.53
C GLY A 124 20.23 13.16 18.34
N PHE A 125 19.74 11.99 17.90
CA PHE A 125 20.19 11.34 16.67
C PHE A 125 20.04 12.26 15.44
N PHE A 126 18.96 13.03 15.38
CA PHE A 126 18.66 13.89 14.23
C PHE A 126 19.58 15.11 14.11
N ARG A 127 20.43 15.41 15.10
CA ARG A 127 21.47 16.43 14.95
C ARG A 127 22.56 16.01 13.94
N ASN A 128 22.78 14.70 13.82
CA ASN A 128 23.82 14.13 12.96
C ASN A 128 23.23 13.35 11.77
N PHE A 129 22.01 12.84 11.91
CA PHE A 129 21.31 12.13 10.86
C PHE A 129 20.31 13.04 10.15
N ARG A 130 20.46 13.16 8.84
CA ARG A 130 19.69 14.08 7.99
C ARG A 130 18.55 13.34 7.28
N LEU A 131 17.31 13.58 7.70
CA LEU A 131 16.11 13.01 7.08
C LEU A 131 15.87 13.54 5.66
N ASP A 132 16.21 14.81 5.43
CA ASP A 132 16.10 15.50 4.14
C ASP A 132 17.15 15.06 3.10
N LYS A 133 18.08 14.16 3.47
CA LYS A 133 19.13 13.63 2.61
C LYS A 133 18.94 12.17 2.22
N LEU A 134 17.79 11.58 2.56
CA LEU A 134 17.47 10.21 2.16
C LEU A 134 17.12 10.20 0.66
N ASP A 135 17.85 9.39 -0.10
CA ASP A 135 17.82 9.35 -1.57
C ASP A 135 16.84 8.33 -2.16
N GLY A 136 16.14 7.56 -1.31
CA GLY A 136 15.14 6.58 -1.74
C GLY A 136 15.71 5.34 -2.43
N ASP A 137 17.03 5.16 -2.50
CA ASP A 137 17.67 4.00 -3.16
C ASP A 137 17.64 2.71 -2.30
N ASP A 138 16.99 2.74 -1.15
CA ASP A 138 16.89 1.58 -0.27
C ASP A 138 15.89 0.54 -0.82
N SER A 139 16.23 -0.74 -0.72
CA SER A 139 15.38 -1.83 -1.17
C SER A 139 15.49 -3.07 -0.28
N TYR A 140 14.49 -3.94 -0.43
CA TYR A 140 14.34 -5.20 0.27
C TYR A 140 14.21 -6.34 -0.75
N LEU A 141 15.15 -7.28 -0.75
CA LEU A 141 15.05 -8.50 -1.54
C LEU A 141 14.29 -9.57 -0.75
N GLY A 142 13.46 -10.36 -1.44
CA GLY A 142 12.62 -11.38 -0.82
C GLY A 142 11.48 -10.80 0.04
N PHE A 143 11.10 -9.53 -0.18
CA PHE A 143 10.02 -8.86 0.54
C PHE A 143 8.65 -9.40 0.11
N ASN A 144 8.01 -10.17 0.99
CA ASN A 144 6.67 -10.69 0.76
C ASN A 144 5.62 -9.92 1.57
N PRO A 145 4.74 -9.12 0.92
CA PRO A 145 3.73 -8.34 1.61
C PRO A 145 2.57 -9.18 2.20
N PHE A 146 2.44 -10.46 1.82
CA PHE A 146 1.40 -11.37 2.31
C PHE A 146 1.83 -12.18 3.54
N LYS A 147 3.15 -12.37 3.71
CA LYS A 147 3.75 -13.04 4.89
C LYS A 147 4.51 -12.07 5.80
N LEU A 148 4.65 -10.81 5.37
CA LEU A 148 5.20 -9.69 6.12
C LEU A 148 6.65 -9.98 6.60
N GLY A 149 7.53 -10.28 5.65
CA GLY A 149 8.96 -10.55 5.89
C GLY A 149 9.81 -10.30 4.65
N TYR A 150 11.12 -10.21 4.83
CA TYR A 150 12.12 -10.02 3.78
C TYR A 150 13.40 -10.81 4.09
N ASP A 151 14.26 -10.99 3.08
CA ASP A 151 15.48 -11.77 3.20
C ASP A 151 16.73 -10.86 3.31
N MET A 152 16.80 -9.79 2.52
CA MET A 152 17.91 -8.84 2.54
C MET A 152 17.43 -7.39 2.47
N TYR A 153 18.18 -6.47 3.05
CA TYR A 153 17.97 -5.02 2.96
C TYR A 153 19.29 -4.34 2.59
N GLY A 154 19.24 -3.37 1.69
CA GLY A 154 20.40 -2.62 1.22
C GLY A 154 20.04 -1.63 0.12
N LYS A 155 21.06 -0.98 -0.43
CA LYS A 155 20.90 -0.08 -1.58
C LYS A 155 20.61 -0.88 -2.85
N TYR A 156 19.57 -0.51 -3.58
CA TYR A 156 19.22 -1.16 -4.85
C TYR A 156 20.37 -1.04 -5.84
N SER A 157 20.98 0.15 -5.95
CA SER A 157 22.21 0.37 -6.73
C SER A 157 23.33 -0.63 -6.41
N THR A 158 23.47 -1.03 -5.15
CA THR A 158 24.48 -2.03 -4.74
C THR A 158 24.08 -3.42 -5.24
N PHE A 159 22.81 -3.82 -5.13
CA PHE A 159 22.34 -5.11 -5.63
C PHE A 159 22.54 -5.24 -7.15
N ILE A 160 22.16 -4.24 -7.93
CA ILE A 160 22.32 -4.28 -9.40
C ILE A 160 23.78 -4.13 -9.85
N SER A 161 24.66 -3.53 -9.04
CA SER A 161 26.09 -3.48 -9.35
C SER A 161 26.77 -4.86 -9.37
N MET A 162 26.15 -5.85 -8.72
CA MET A 162 26.60 -7.24 -8.72
C MET A 162 26.11 -8.04 -9.93
N GLY A 163 25.34 -7.40 -10.83
CA GLY A 163 24.71 -8.02 -11.98
C GLY A 163 23.20 -8.08 -11.82
N LYS A 164 22.58 -8.99 -12.59
CA LYS A 164 21.15 -9.21 -12.53
C LYS A 164 20.73 -9.80 -11.19
N ILE A 165 19.50 -9.54 -10.77
CA ILE A 165 18.94 -10.07 -9.53
C ILE A 165 18.07 -11.29 -9.87
N ASP A 166 18.53 -12.48 -9.48
CA ASP A 166 17.80 -13.76 -9.61
C ASP A 166 16.78 -13.91 -8.47
N GLU A 167 15.72 -13.10 -8.53
CA GLU A 167 14.56 -13.15 -7.64
C GLU A 167 13.34 -12.68 -8.41
N TYR A 168 12.16 -13.16 -8.03
CA TYR A 168 10.93 -12.68 -8.64
C TYR A 168 10.78 -11.17 -8.41
N ALA A 169 10.50 -10.42 -9.46
CA ALA A 169 10.45 -8.96 -9.38
C ALA A 169 9.38 -8.45 -8.40
N ASP A 170 8.29 -9.20 -8.24
CA ASP A 170 7.26 -8.90 -7.23
C ASP A 170 7.73 -9.13 -5.78
N MET A 171 8.83 -9.84 -5.55
CA MET A 171 9.46 -10.02 -4.23
C MET A 171 10.49 -8.94 -3.91
N VAL A 172 10.65 -7.91 -4.76
CA VAL A 172 11.51 -6.76 -4.46
C VAL A 172 10.65 -5.61 -3.93
N GLY A 173 10.96 -5.17 -2.72
CA GLY A 173 10.35 -4.01 -2.08
C GLY A 173 11.24 -2.78 -2.24
N PHE A 174 10.74 -1.75 -2.93
CA PHE A 174 11.45 -0.49 -3.16
C PHE A 174 11.01 0.56 -2.14
N THR A 175 11.95 1.28 -1.55
CA THR A 175 11.63 2.31 -0.54
C THR A 175 11.22 3.60 -1.23
N LEU A 176 9.96 4.01 -1.05
CA LEU A 176 9.42 5.27 -1.57
C LEU A 176 9.86 6.48 -0.73
N GLY A 177 10.14 6.26 0.54
CA GLY A 177 10.47 7.28 1.51
C GLY A 177 10.61 6.70 2.91
N THR A 178 11.08 7.53 3.83
CA THR A 178 11.31 7.15 5.22
C THR A 178 10.91 8.29 6.14
N TYR A 179 10.26 7.97 7.24
CA TYR A 179 9.93 8.94 8.29
C TYR A 179 10.33 8.42 9.67
N ALA A 180 10.45 9.35 10.61
CA ALA A 180 10.74 9.10 12.01
C ALA A 180 9.44 9.08 12.82
N LEU A 181 9.03 7.90 13.27
CA LEU A 181 7.82 7.72 14.07
C LEU A 181 8.11 7.91 15.56
N ALA A 182 7.54 8.94 16.17
CA ALA A 182 7.57 9.15 17.62
C ALA A 182 6.86 8.00 18.36
N GLU A 183 7.49 7.45 19.40
CA GLU A 183 6.92 6.34 20.18
C GLU A 183 5.78 6.75 21.13
N ASN A 184 5.65 8.06 21.38
CA ASN A 184 4.64 8.63 22.26
C ASN A 184 4.15 9.97 21.69
N TRP A 185 2.84 10.18 21.76
CA TRP A 185 2.13 11.32 21.19
C TRP A 185 0.72 11.40 21.80
N ASN A 186 0.10 12.58 21.74
CA ASN A 186 -1.28 12.79 22.16
C ASN A 186 -2.25 12.64 20.98
N PHE A 187 -3.12 11.63 21.04
CA PHE A 187 -4.11 11.34 19.98
C PHE A 187 -4.93 12.56 19.56
N ASP A 188 -5.33 13.37 20.55
CA ASP A 188 -6.20 14.53 20.34
C ASP A 188 -5.42 15.73 19.78
N ASP A 189 -4.10 15.74 19.90
CA ASP A 189 -3.22 16.83 19.46
C ASP A 189 -2.62 16.64 18.06
N ILE A 190 -2.82 15.46 17.46
CA ILE A 190 -2.31 15.17 16.13
C ILE A 190 -2.95 16.09 15.09
N CYS A 191 -2.09 16.80 14.36
CA CYS A 191 -2.41 17.63 13.23
C CYS A 191 -2.29 16.79 11.96
N LEU A 192 -3.41 16.60 11.26
CA LEU A 192 -3.45 16.00 9.93
C LEU A 192 -3.79 17.09 8.92
N VAL A 193 -3.45 16.85 7.66
CA VAL A 193 -3.90 17.69 6.55
C VAL A 193 -5.42 17.84 6.60
N GLU A 194 -5.87 19.09 6.54
CA GLU A 194 -7.30 19.41 6.57
C GLU A 194 -7.97 18.97 5.26
N LEU A 195 -9.04 18.20 5.41
CA LEU A 195 -9.88 17.78 4.30
C LEU A 195 -11.00 18.80 4.09
N LYS A 196 -10.71 19.80 3.27
CA LYS A 196 -11.69 20.81 2.85
C LYS A 196 -12.89 20.13 2.18
N ASP A 197 -14.09 20.63 2.44
CA ASP A 197 -15.36 20.15 1.87
C ASP A 197 -15.79 18.71 2.23
N CYS A 198 -15.17 18.10 3.24
CA CYS A 198 -15.56 16.79 3.76
C CYS A 198 -16.45 16.88 5.02
N ASN A 199 -17.40 15.94 5.19
CA ASN A 199 -18.22 15.89 6.40
C ASN A 199 -17.39 15.46 7.64
N GLU A 200 -17.85 15.85 8.84
CA GLU A 200 -17.13 15.60 10.10
C GLU A 200 -17.02 14.12 10.46
N PHE A 201 -17.99 13.29 10.09
CA PHE A 201 -17.94 11.84 10.35
C PHE A 201 -16.78 11.18 9.60
N LEU A 202 -16.65 11.52 8.32
CA LEU A 202 -15.64 11.02 7.41
C LEU A 202 -14.24 11.55 7.76
N LYS A 203 -14.12 12.82 8.14
CA LYS A 203 -12.89 13.37 8.73
C LYS A 203 -12.46 12.59 9.97
N LYS A 204 -13.38 12.29 10.90
CA LYS A 204 -13.10 11.47 12.09
C LYS A 204 -12.68 10.04 11.72
N LYS A 205 -13.32 9.43 10.72
CA LYS A 205 -12.96 8.10 10.21
C LYS A 205 -11.54 8.09 9.63
N TYR A 206 -11.20 9.07 8.80
CA TYR A 206 -9.84 9.24 8.26
C TYR A 206 -8.81 9.46 9.36
N ARG A 207 -9.06 10.42 10.26
CA ARG A 207 -8.17 10.69 11.38
C ARG A 207 -7.88 9.42 12.19
N LYS A 208 -8.93 8.66 12.52
CA LYS A 208 -8.80 7.39 13.25
C LYS A 208 -8.04 6.34 12.44
N TYR A 209 -8.29 6.22 11.14
CA TYR A 209 -7.58 5.29 10.26
C TYR A 209 -6.09 5.62 10.20
N ARG A 210 -5.74 6.87 9.86
CA ARG A 210 -4.36 7.31 9.72
C ARG A 210 -3.58 7.18 11.02
N ILE A 211 -4.11 7.70 12.12
CA ILE A 211 -3.44 7.61 13.43
C ILE A 211 -3.20 6.14 13.83
N ARG A 212 -4.22 5.28 13.72
CA ARG A 212 -4.08 3.88 14.14
C ARG A 212 -3.24 3.04 13.19
N ARG A 213 -3.19 3.36 11.91
CA ARG A 213 -2.51 2.53 10.91
C ARG A 213 -1.07 2.99 10.64
N TYR A 214 -0.79 4.28 10.74
CA TYR A 214 0.50 4.88 10.36
C TYR A 214 1.31 5.25 11.61
N PHE A 215 0.65 5.81 12.63
CA PHE A 215 1.34 6.39 13.79
C PHE A 215 1.36 5.49 15.03
N ASN A 216 0.66 4.35 15.00
CA ASN A 216 0.90 3.33 16.01
C ASN A 216 2.34 2.83 15.91
N LYS A 217 3.07 2.81 17.03
CA LYS A 217 4.43 2.25 17.08
C LYS A 217 4.47 0.79 16.65
N PHE A 218 5.63 0.35 16.19
CA PHE A 218 5.90 -1.05 15.92
C PHE A 218 6.47 -1.71 17.19
N ASP A 219 5.80 -2.77 17.64
CA ASP A 219 6.28 -3.62 18.74
C ASP A 219 7.09 -4.82 18.24
N ASN A 220 7.07 -5.08 16.93
CA ASN A 220 7.82 -6.12 16.25
C ASN A 220 8.24 -5.65 14.85
N ILE A 221 9.02 -6.46 14.14
CA ILE A 221 9.58 -6.10 12.83
C ILE A 221 8.60 -6.30 11.66
N ASN A 222 7.38 -6.77 11.92
CA ASN A 222 6.45 -7.11 10.85
C ASN A 222 5.95 -5.82 10.18
N PRO A 223 6.02 -5.73 8.86
CA PRO A 223 5.46 -4.60 8.14
C PRO A 223 3.95 -4.48 8.36
N ARG A 224 3.44 -3.25 8.25
CA ARG A 224 2.00 -2.97 8.19
C ARG A 224 1.63 -2.59 6.77
N LYS A 225 0.91 -3.47 6.08
CA LYS A 225 0.36 -3.16 4.75
C LYS A 225 -0.71 -2.07 4.83
N ILE A 226 -0.57 -1.02 4.05
CA ILE A 226 -1.53 0.10 4.03
C ILE A 226 -2.38 0.11 2.76
N TRP A 227 -1.90 -0.52 1.68
CA TRP A 227 -2.65 -0.62 0.43
C TRP A 227 -2.17 -1.80 -0.44
N GLY A 228 -3.02 -2.23 -1.37
CA GLY A 228 -2.71 -3.21 -2.42
C GLY A 228 -3.42 -4.56 -2.25
N CYS A 229 -3.01 -5.55 -3.05
CA CYS A 229 -3.59 -6.90 -3.03
C CYS A 229 -3.55 -7.54 -1.64
N ASP A 230 -4.60 -8.28 -1.28
CA ASP A 230 -4.75 -9.00 -0.02
C ASP A 230 -4.21 -10.42 -0.04
N SER A 231 -4.05 -11.01 -1.22
CA SER A 231 -3.56 -12.36 -1.38
C SER A 231 -2.69 -12.55 -2.64
N PRO A 232 -1.86 -13.62 -2.68
CA PRO A 232 -1.11 -13.96 -3.89
C PRO A 232 -1.98 -14.20 -5.13
N ILE A 233 -3.18 -14.76 -4.97
CA ILE A 233 -4.07 -15.02 -6.11
C ILE A 233 -4.58 -13.72 -6.73
N GLU A 234 -4.82 -12.68 -5.94
CA GLU A 234 -5.13 -11.35 -6.46
C GLU A 234 -3.94 -10.81 -7.27
N LEU A 235 -2.71 -10.90 -6.73
CA LEU A 235 -1.51 -10.48 -7.47
C LEU A 235 -1.37 -11.21 -8.81
N PHE A 236 -1.57 -12.53 -8.84
CA PHE A 236 -1.46 -13.31 -10.07
C PHE A 236 -2.49 -12.88 -11.11
N LEU A 237 -3.72 -12.61 -10.68
CA LEU A 237 -4.76 -12.11 -11.59
C LEU A 237 -4.47 -10.68 -12.06
N LEU A 238 -3.96 -9.82 -11.18
CA LEU A 238 -3.55 -8.45 -11.52
C LEU A 238 -2.44 -8.43 -12.58
N GLN A 239 -1.42 -9.27 -12.41
CA GLN A 239 -0.35 -9.45 -13.40
C GLN A 239 -0.91 -9.95 -14.74
N ALA A 240 -1.86 -10.88 -14.70
CA ALA A 240 -2.53 -11.33 -15.92
C ALA A 240 -3.38 -10.24 -16.58
N PHE A 241 -4.08 -9.39 -15.82
CA PHE A 241 -4.79 -8.24 -16.37
C PHE A 241 -3.85 -7.29 -17.12
N ASP A 242 -2.73 -6.92 -16.51
CA ASP A 242 -1.75 -6.03 -17.14
C ASP A 242 -1.18 -6.62 -18.43
N SER A 243 -0.92 -7.93 -18.45
CA SER A 243 -0.42 -8.64 -19.65
C SER A 243 -1.35 -8.56 -20.87
N ILE A 244 -2.65 -8.35 -20.65
CA ILE A 244 -3.66 -8.18 -21.71
C ILE A 244 -4.18 -6.74 -21.81
N GLY A 245 -3.52 -5.78 -21.16
CA GLY A 245 -3.84 -4.36 -21.23
C GLY A 245 -5.04 -3.90 -20.41
N LEU A 246 -5.41 -4.65 -19.37
CA LEU A 246 -6.48 -4.28 -18.44
C LEU A 246 -5.92 -3.62 -17.17
N GLU A 247 -6.55 -2.54 -16.73
CA GLU A 247 -6.11 -1.72 -15.60
C GLU A 247 -7.28 -1.50 -14.61
N PRO A 248 -7.56 -2.46 -13.71
CA PRO A 248 -8.60 -2.30 -12.72
C PRO A 248 -8.17 -1.43 -11.53
N GLU A 249 -9.14 -0.84 -10.83
CA GLU A 249 -8.95 -0.29 -9.50
C GLU A 249 -8.81 -1.44 -8.47
N ILE A 250 -7.74 -1.43 -7.67
CA ILE A 250 -7.47 -2.46 -6.65
C ILE A 250 -8.18 -2.12 -5.34
N GLN A 251 -8.84 -3.11 -4.72
CA GLN A 251 -9.45 -3.02 -3.37
C GLN A 251 -10.45 -1.84 -3.25
N THR A 252 -11.53 -1.91 -4.04
CA THR A 252 -12.50 -0.82 -4.19
C THR A 252 -13.75 -1.03 -3.34
N GLY A 253 -14.02 -0.10 -2.42
CA GLY A 253 -15.23 -0.09 -1.61
C GLY A 253 -16.45 0.33 -2.40
N ILE A 254 -17.54 -0.44 -2.31
CA ILE A 254 -18.83 -0.19 -2.97
C ILE A 254 -19.91 0.04 -1.92
N PHE A 255 -20.72 1.09 -2.10
CA PHE A 255 -21.66 1.60 -1.09
C PHE A 255 -23.12 1.49 -1.53
N GLU A 256 -24.05 1.49 -0.57
CA GLU A 256 -25.49 1.30 -0.81
C GLU A 256 -26.14 2.36 -1.71
N ASP A 257 -25.49 3.50 -1.94
CA ASP A 257 -25.96 4.55 -2.84
C ASP A 257 -25.35 4.47 -4.25
N GLY A 258 -24.58 3.41 -4.55
CA GLY A 258 -23.92 3.22 -5.83
C GLY A 258 -22.57 3.90 -5.96
N SER A 259 -22.13 4.66 -4.95
CA SER A 259 -20.80 5.26 -4.99
C SER A 259 -19.70 4.23 -4.76
N THR A 260 -18.57 4.42 -5.45
CA THR A 260 -17.41 3.53 -5.40
C THR A 260 -16.15 4.31 -5.10
N TYR A 261 -15.32 3.74 -4.23
CA TYR A 261 -14.18 4.41 -3.66
C TYR A 261 -12.99 3.45 -3.57
N PRO A 262 -11.96 3.59 -4.44
CA PRO A 262 -10.73 2.81 -4.34
C PRO A 262 -9.89 3.23 -3.12
N SER A 263 -10.24 4.34 -2.49
CA SER A 263 -9.60 4.82 -1.27
C SER A 263 -10.56 5.64 -0.41
N LEU A 264 -10.21 5.78 0.87
CA LEU A 264 -10.95 6.62 1.80
C LEU A 264 -11.12 8.03 1.25
N HIS A 265 -10.12 8.67 0.63
CA HIS A 265 -10.23 10.07 0.20
C HIS A 265 -11.03 10.32 -1.06
N HIS A 266 -11.13 9.33 -1.97
CA HIS A 266 -12.15 9.40 -3.01
C HIS A 266 -13.53 9.48 -2.34
N MET A 267 -13.74 8.71 -1.25
CA MET A 267 -14.96 8.81 -0.43
C MET A 267 -15.06 10.17 0.25
N LEU A 268 -13.96 10.72 0.77
CA LEU A 268 -13.95 12.01 1.47
C LEU A 268 -14.28 13.20 0.55
N SER A 269 -13.80 13.17 -0.71
CA SER A 269 -13.99 14.26 -1.70
C SER A 269 -15.31 14.18 -2.46
N SER A 270 -15.84 12.97 -2.65
CA SER A 270 -17.08 12.75 -3.39
C SER A 270 -18.32 12.73 -2.50
N ASN A 271 -18.18 12.38 -1.21
CA ASN A 271 -19.30 12.27 -0.29
C ASN A 271 -19.52 13.57 0.50
N LYS A 272 -20.35 14.45 -0.07
CA LYS A 272 -20.81 15.69 0.57
C LYS A 272 -21.96 15.49 1.55
N ARG A 273 -22.42 14.26 1.79
CA ARG A 273 -23.64 14.01 2.57
C ARG A 273 -23.35 14.11 4.07
N GLU A 274 -24.38 14.41 4.85
CA GLU A 274 -24.29 14.50 6.33
C GLU A 274 -24.38 13.13 7.02
N CYS A 275 -24.80 12.07 6.31
CA CYS A 275 -25.09 10.76 6.87
C CYS A 275 -24.13 9.65 6.41
N GLU A 276 -23.93 8.65 7.28
CA GLU A 276 -23.16 7.44 6.97
C GLU A 276 -23.86 6.64 5.87
N VAL A 277 -23.24 6.54 4.70
CA VAL A 277 -23.64 5.57 3.68
C VAL A 277 -22.96 4.26 4.03
N ARG A 278 -23.74 3.20 4.18
CA ARG A 278 -23.22 1.89 4.53
C ARG A 278 -22.50 1.27 3.33
N GLN A 279 -21.33 0.69 3.60
CA GLN A 279 -20.59 -0.08 2.62
C GLN A 279 -21.22 -1.46 2.43
N ILE A 280 -21.40 -1.87 1.19
CA ILE A 280 -21.85 -3.22 0.81
C ILE A 280 -20.67 -4.19 0.91
N THR A 281 -19.56 -3.89 0.23
CA THR A 281 -18.39 -4.77 0.11
C THR A 281 -17.16 -4.01 -0.36
N ASP A 282 -15.99 -4.67 -0.33
CA ASP A 282 -14.78 -4.28 -1.05
C ASP A 282 -14.61 -5.30 -2.18
N ALA A 283 -14.54 -4.83 -3.43
CA ALA A 283 -14.19 -5.66 -4.57
C ALA A 283 -12.67 -5.73 -4.70
N ASP A 284 -12.12 -6.93 -4.95
CA ASP A 284 -10.67 -7.10 -5.11
C ASP A 284 -10.16 -6.28 -6.31
N PHE A 285 -10.95 -6.28 -7.39
CA PHE A 285 -10.74 -5.43 -8.57
C PHE A 285 -12.05 -4.81 -9.02
N TYR A 286 -12.00 -3.57 -9.52
CA TYR A 286 -13.16 -2.86 -10.03
C TYR A 286 -12.86 -2.14 -11.35
N PHE A 287 -13.68 -2.37 -12.36
CA PHE A 287 -13.67 -1.65 -13.62
C PHE A 287 -14.79 -0.61 -13.61
N ARG A 288 -14.40 0.63 -13.32
CA ARG A 288 -15.33 1.73 -13.02
C ARG A 288 -16.24 2.08 -14.18
N GLU A 289 -15.70 2.16 -15.39
CA GLU A 289 -16.47 2.53 -16.58
C GLU A 289 -17.52 1.46 -16.94
N GLN A 290 -17.14 0.18 -16.83
CA GLN A 290 -17.98 -0.97 -17.17
C GLN A 290 -18.88 -1.44 -16.02
N LYS A 291 -18.74 -0.80 -14.84
CA LYS A 291 -19.40 -1.17 -13.58
C LYS A 291 -19.28 -2.66 -13.27
N LEU A 292 -18.05 -3.18 -13.35
CA LEU A 292 -17.76 -4.60 -13.12
C LEU A 292 -16.89 -4.79 -11.88
N ALA A 293 -17.42 -5.47 -10.88
CA ALA A 293 -16.70 -5.90 -9.69
C ALA A 293 -16.18 -7.34 -9.87
N VAL A 294 -14.92 -7.58 -9.57
CA VAL A 294 -14.29 -8.90 -9.62
C VAL A 294 -13.83 -9.31 -8.23
N PHE A 295 -14.17 -10.53 -7.84
CA PHE A 295 -13.81 -11.13 -6.56
C PHE A 295 -12.97 -12.40 -6.75
N CYS A 296 -11.89 -12.52 -5.99
CA CYS A 296 -10.96 -13.65 -5.96
C CYS A 296 -11.29 -14.58 -4.78
N ASP A 297 -12.05 -15.64 -5.03
CA ASP A 297 -12.44 -16.58 -3.99
C ASP A 297 -11.39 -17.67 -3.78
N SER A 298 -10.61 -17.56 -2.70
CA SER A 298 -9.59 -18.54 -2.31
C SER A 298 -10.11 -19.95 -1.97
N ASN A 299 -11.42 -20.13 -1.83
CA ASN A 299 -12.03 -21.38 -1.37
C ASN A 299 -12.61 -22.22 -2.52
N SER A 300 -11.91 -23.31 -2.86
CA SER A 300 -12.39 -24.31 -3.81
C SER A 300 -13.26 -25.43 -3.18
N TYR A 301 -13.29 -25.62 -1.84
CA TYR A 301 -13.91 -26.83 -1.26
C TYR A 301 -14.83 -26.71 -0.02
N HIS A 302 -14.95 -25.57 0.67
CA HIS A 302 -15.89 -25.46 1.81
C HIS A 302 -16.50 -24.05 1.96
N SER A 303 -17.23 -23.57 0.96
CA SER A 303 -18.12 -22.42 1.18
C SER A 303 -19.28 -22.89 2.07
N SER A 304 -19.27 -22.51 3.34
CA SER A 304 -20.42 -22.77 4.23
C SER A 304 -21.69 -22.16 3.63
N PRO A 305 -22.89 -22.72 3.89
CA PRO A 305 -24.15 -22.14 3.44
C PRO A 305 -24.29 -20.65 3.82
N LYS A 306 -23.73 -20.26 4.96
CA LYS A 306 -23.68 -18.88 5.44
C LYS A 306 -22.82 -17.96 4.56
N LYS A 307 -21.65 -18.43 4.08
CA LYS A 307 -20.81 -17.65 3.16
C LYS A 307 -21.54 -17.45 1.83
N ARG A 308 -22.10 -18.51 1.26
CA ARG A 308 -22.90 -18.44 0.02
C ARG A 308 -24.08 -17.48 0.12
N ALA A 309 -24.81 -17.50 1.23
CA ALA A 309 -25.91 -16.58 1.47
C ALA A 309 -25.45 -15.12 1.57
N LYS A 310 -24.29 -14.88 2.20
CA LYS A 310 -23.69 -13.54 2.27
C LYS A 310 -23.26 -13.05 0.89
N ASP A 311 -22.57 -13.89 0.12
CA ASP A 311 -22.07 -13.56 -1.21
C ASP A 311 -23.23 -13.28 -2.17
N LYS A 312 -24.29 -14.12 -2.15
CA LYS A 312 -25.52 -13.89 -2.92
C LYS A 312 -26.19 -12.57 -2.57
N LYS A 313 -26.25 -12.22 -1.28
CA LYS A 313 -26.81 -10.95 -0.85
C LYS A 313 -25.99 -9.76 -1.37
N ILE A 314 -24.66 -9.86 -1.35
CA ILE A 314 -23.78 -8.84 -1.93
C ILE A 314 -24.09 -8.72 -3.43
N ASP A 315 -24.16 -9.83 -4.16
CA ASP A 315 -24.43 -9.82 -5.60
C ASP A 315 -25.80 -9.17 -5.92
N GLU A 316 -26.85 -9.48 -5.16
CA GLU A 316 -28.17 -8.84 -5.29
C GLU A 316 -28.12 -7.33 -5.01
N GLN A 317 -27.34 -6.90 -4.01
CA GLN A 317 -27.16 -5.48 -3.70
C GLN A 317 -26.37 -4.75 -4.79
N LEU A 318 -25.37 -5.38 -5.40
CA LEU A 318 -24.60 -4.82 -6.50
C LEU A 318 -25.45 -4.71 -7.78
N GLU A 319 -26.22 -5.75 -8.09
CA GLU A 319 -27.12 -5.76 -9.25
C GLU A 319 -28.17 -4.63 -9.16
N ALA A 320 -28.72 -4.38 -7.97
CA ALA A 320 -29.64 -3.28 -7.72
C ALA A 320 -29.02 -1.88 -7.99
N LEU A 321 -27.69 -1.77 -7.98
CA LEU A 321 -26.93 -0.56 -8.31
C LEU A 321 -26.47 -0.53 -9.78
N GLY A 322 -26.84 -1.53 -10.57
CA GLY A 322 -26.37 -1.72 -11.94
C GLY A 322 -24.90 -2.10 -12.03
N ILE A 323 -24.34 -2.69 -10.97
CA ILE A 323 -22.97 -3.20 -10.93
C ILE A 323 -23.02 -4.71 -11.13
N ARG A 324 -22.31 -5.20 -12.15
CA ARG A 324 -22.15 -6.63 -12.39
C ARG A 324 -21.03 -7.18 -11.51
N SER A 325 -21.18 -8.42 -11.03
CA SER A 325 -20.12 -9.10 -10.27
C SER A 325 -19.67 -10.39 -10.95
N ILE A 326 -18.35 -10.63 -10.93
CA ILE A 326 -17.73 -11.89 -11.34
C ILE A 326 -16.91 -12.42 -10.17
N ARG A 327 -17.12 -13.70 -9.83
CA ARG A 327 -16.35 -14.41 -8.81
C ARG A 327 -15.47 -15.46 -9.48
N LEU A 328 -14.16 -15.34 -9.31
CA LEU A 328 -13.16 -16.25 -9.86
C LEU A 328 -12.61 -17.13 -8.73
N ARG A 329 -12.48 -18.44 -8.98
CA ARG A 329 -11.93 -19.35 -7.97
C ARG A 329 -10.42 -19.23 -7.96
N GLY A 330 -9.83 -19.22 -6.77
CA GLY A 330 -8.37 -19.20 -6.60
C GLY A 330 -7.69 -20.43 -7.20
N GLY A 331 -8.38 -21.57 -7.33
CA GLY A 331 -7.88 -22.73 -8.08
C GLY A 331 -7.64 -22.39 -9.55
N ASP A 332 -8.68 -21.86 -10.20
CA ASP A 332 -8.67 -21.45 -11.61
C ASP A 332 -7.62 -20.36 -11.85
N ILE A 333 -7.49 -19.37 -10.95
CA ILE A 333 -6.47 -18.31 -11.04
C ILE A 333 -5.05 -18.88 -10.90
N ASN A 334 -4.83 -19.90 -10.06
CA ASN A 334 -3.50 -20.49 -9.91
C ASN A 334 -3.11 -21.35 -11.12
N GLU A 335 -4.09 -21.95 -11.80
CA GLU A 335 -3.88 -22.81 -12.95
C GLU A 335 -3.73 -22.01 -14.25
N ASP A 336 -4.63 -21.04 -14.47
CA ASP A 336 -4.72 -20.24 -15.70
C ASP A 336 -5.15 -18.79 -15.39
N PRO A 337 -4.27 -17.96 -14.79
CA PRO A 337 -4.58 -16.57 -14.50
C PRO A 337 -4.91 -15.76 -15.76
N ILE A 338 -4.26 -16.05 -16.90
CA ILE A 338 -4.52 -15.35 -18.17
C ILE A 338 -5.90 -15.70 -18.72
N GLY A 339 -6.31 -16.97 -18.68
CA GLY A 339 -7.67 -17.37 -19.03
C GLY A 339 -8.74 -16.73 -18.14
N CYS A 340 -8.46 -16.62 -16.83
CA CYS A 340 -9.32 -15.88 -15.90
C CYS A 340 -9.43 -14.40 -16.26
N ALA A 341 -8.32 -13.76 -16.61
CA ALA A 341 -8.29 -12.37 -17.05
C ALA A 341 -9.09 -12.16 -18.36
N LYS A 342 -8.94 -13.06 -19.34
CA LYS A 342 -9.72 -13.04 -20.60
C LYS A 342 -11.21 -13.20 -20.37
N LYS A 343 -11.62 -14.09 -19.45
CA LYS A 343 -13.03 -14.26 -19.07
C LYS A 343 -13.63 -12.96 -18.51
N VAL A 344 -12.86 -12.20 -17.73
CA VAL A 344 -13.29 -10.88 -17.27
C VAL A 344 -13.35 -9.90 -18.43
N ALA A 345 -12.36 -9.91 -19.34
CA ALA A 345 -12.33 -9.05 -20.53
C ALA A 345 -13.57 -9.23 -21.43
N GLU A 346 -14.06 -10.48 -21.59
CA GLU A 346 -15.29 -10.79 -22.33
C GLU A 346 -16.56 -10.15 -21.71
N ASN A 347 -16.46 -9.67 -20.46
CA ASN A 347 -17.54 -9.03 -19.73
C ASN A 347 -17.33 -7.52 -19.58
N LEU A 348 -16.25 -6.94 -20.09
CA LEU A 348 -16.06 -5.49 -20.15
C LEU A 348 -16.80 -4.92 -21.36
#